data_AF-A0ABD0K0D7-F1
#
_entry.id   AF-A0ABD0K0D7-F1
#
_cell.length_a   1.000
_cell.length_b   1.000
_cell.length_c   1.000
_cell.angle_alpha   90.00
_cell.angle_beta   90.00
_cell.angle_gamma   90.00
#
_symmetry.space_group_name_H-M   'P 1'
#
loop_
_entity.id
_entity.type
_entity.pdbx_description
1 polymer ?
#
loop_
_entity_poly.entity_id
_entity_poly.type
_entity_poly.pdbx_seq_one_letter_code
_entity_poly.pdbx_strand_id
1 'polypeptide(L)'
;RPEEEVLLRDSLYIVHYITTHVTRVRTLAVCGVMEGYLKSRSKENRLMAIATLAEVMSEDDAESFSETKKMKTMFGFLLDHLRQALSDPSHRSEGWRAAELLGVVHQLAQKESFQRPLVEAKLIPSLQNGVESSFDRERERIESLKVLWTLSFEEEIVREMMKSANPVDCVYKLHRENKEKKELHQKKTVQLDQEEEIRLNQLLSTTEGILWNLKSEMQKSKNAQYKEIAQDNSPKEQDKTEPHIMLSYQHDYQKIVTKISKFLEKNGFKVWMDTDKMRQGCILDIMAKAVENAFVVLMCFSESYKESDSCRSEAVYAYKRHIPRIPLRMQTDYDPDGWLGLLLGVDFYHDFSEGGEGKFQGSVNKLLEAIHEIRGTKATGVQSEVESARSSVRVKHGEPERISEKPVATYTTSEVSDRAAQPAIATENHVNTGDTPGDRKNPMELTPGSSQDWQEDLSSEDEEFVVVPRPLSPRTEPVRRPRTRSSVDEEKIRAWSRADVMDWLDRTRLKERKLESLTGLEILYLRRLRSENPDMYHTILAESLEVRSLPRLVKFSEALDDLVSE
;
A
#
# COMPACT_ATOMS: atom_id res chain seq x y z
N ARG A 1 23.20 20.86 40.36
CA ARG A 1 24.42 20.18 40.91
C ARG A 1 24.40 18.72 40.45
N PRO A 2 25.55 18.04 40.27
CA PRO A 2 25.56 16.65 39.79
C PRO A 2 24.68 15.69 40.61
N GLU A 3 24.66 15.86 41.93
CA GLU A 3 23.81 15.08 42.85
C GLU A 3 22.30 15.30 42.61
N GLU A 4 21.90 16.51 42.24
CA GLU A 4 20.50 16.85 41.90
C GLU A 4 20.11 16.24 40.55
N GLU A 5 21.05 16.13 39.59
CA GLU A 5 20.79 15.49 38.29
C GLU A 5 20.60 13.97 38.43
N VAL A 6 21.35 13.33 39.33
CA VAL A 6 21.17 11.92 39.66
C VAL A 6 19.82 11.68 40.34
N LEU A 7 19.47 12.51 41.33
CA LEU A 7 18.16 12.42 41.99
C LEU A 7 17.00 12.64 40.99
N LEU A 8 17.16 13.61 40.08
CA LEU A 8 16.18 13.86 39.02
C LEU A 8 16.06 12.66 38.09
N ARG A 9 17.20 12.10 37.64
CA ARG A 9 17.21 10.89 36.81
C ARG A 9 16.42 9.79 37.49
N ASP A 10 16.79 9.41 38.71
CA ASP A 10 16.14 8.30 39.42
C ASP A 10 14.63 8.57 39.62
N SER A 11 14.24 9.82 39.87
CA SER A 11 12.82 10.23 39.95
C SER A 11 12.09 10.06 38.61
N LEU A 12 12.70 10.46 37.49
CA LEU A 12 12.11 10.29 36.16
C LEU A 12 11.96 8.81 35.80
N TYR A 13 12.95 7.97 36.14
CA TYR A 13 12.86 6.51 35.96
C TYR A 13 11.69 5.92 36.76
N ILE A 14 11.50 6.35 38.01
CA ILE A 14 10.36 5.91 38.84
C ILE A 14 9.04 6.31 38.18
N VAL A 15 8.93 7.55 37.69
CA VAL A 15 7.70 8.01 37.02
C VAL A 15 7.46 7.20 35.75
N HIS A 16 8.47 7.01 34.90
CA HIS A 16 8.36 6.20 33.69
C HIS A 16 7.88 4.77 34.00
N TYR A 17 8.52 4.11 34.97
CA TYR A 17 8.16 2.76 35.40
C TYR A 17 6.72 2.67 35.92
N ILE A 18 6.26 3.68 36.67
CA ILE A 18 4.88 3.71 37.14
C ILE A 18 3.91 3.90 35.97
N THR A 19 4.25 4.75 35.00
CA THR A 19 3.39 5.02 33.84
C THR A 19 3.21 3.81 32.93
N THR A 20 4.24 2.98 32.75
CA THR A 20 4.18 1.76 31.91
C THR A 20 3.36 0.64 32.54
N HIS A 21 3.20 0.63 33.87
CA HIS A 21 2.58 -0.49 34.60
C HIS A 21 1.28 -0.13 35.31
N VAL A 22 0.93 1.16 35.43
CA VAL A 22 -0.24 1.61 36.18
C VAL A 22 -1.12 2.50 35.30
N THR A 23 -2.22 1.94 34.82
CA THR A 23 -3.18 2.56 33.89
C THR A 23 -3.87 3.83 34.43
N ARG A 24 -3.81 4.10 35.75
CA ARG A 24 -4.45 5.26 36.40
C ARG A 24 -3.63 6.54 36.39
N VAL A 25 -2.40 6.54 35.87
CA VAL A 25 -1.45 7.67 36.02
C VAL A 25 -1.79 8.89 35.14
N ARG A 26 -2.69 8.75 34.17
CA ARG A 26 -3.18 9.87 33.34
C ARG A 26 -3.84 10.99 34.15
N THR A 27 -4.26 10.75 35.39
CA THR A 27 -4.90 11.76 36.25
C THR A 27 -3.92 12.75 36.91
N LEU A 28 -2.60 12.59 36.76
CA LEU A 28 -1.60 13.30 37.57
C LEU A 28 -0.90 14.49 36.91
N ALA A 29 -1.45 15.09 35.85
CA ALA A 29 -0.81 16.22 35.14
C ALA A 29 0.66 15.95 34.73
N VAL A 30 1.01 14.67 34.55
CA VAL A 30 2.38 14.21 34.29
C VAL A 30 2.92 14.78 32.98
N CYS A 31 2.08 14.93 31.96
CA CYS A 31 2.46 15.53 30.67
C CYS A 31 3.07 16.92 30.85
N GLY A 32 2.40 17.81 31.60
CA GLY A 32 2.88 19.17 31.83
C GLY A 32 4.21 19.22 32.60
N VAL A 33 4.41 18.29 33.54
CA VAL A 33 5.69 18.16 34.26
C VAL A 33 6.79 17.67 33.32
N MET A 34 6.54 16.62 32.52
CA MET A 34 7.52 16.05 31.60
C MET A 34 7.89 17.00 30.46
N GLU A 35 6.95 17.83 29.99
CA GLU A 35 7.23 18.89 29.03
C GLU A 35 8.31 19.87 29.49
N GLY A 36 8.36 20.18 30.79
CA GLY A 36 9.41 21.02 31.37
C GLY A 36 10.81 20.40 31.22
N TYR A 37 10.89 19.07 31.27
CA TYR A 37 12.14 18.31 31.18
C TYR A 37 12.61 18.05 29.74
N LEU A 38 11.82 18.39 28.72
CA LEU A 38 12.29 18.43 27.32
C LEU A 38 13.45 19.42 27.11
N LYS A 39 13.65 20.37 28.03
CA LYS A 39 14.76 21.33 28.04
C LYS A 39 15.91 20.97 29.00
N SER A 40 15.87 19.77 29.61
CA SER A 40 16.91 19.33 30.54
C SER A 40 18.31 19.38 29.92
N ARG A 41 19.32 19.76 30.72
CA ARG A 41 20.73 19.76 30.31
C ARG A 41 21.27 18.35 30.10
N SER A 42 20.82 17.41 30.93
CA SER A 42 21.10 15.99 30.76
C SER A 42 20.27 15.43 29.61
N LYS A 43 20.96 14.91 28.59
CA LYS A 43 20.36 14.27 27.41
C LYS A 43 19.64 12.97 27.76
N GLU A 44 20.18 12.19 28.69
CA GLU A 44 19.54 10.98 29.23
C GLU A 44 18.19 11.32 29.87
N ASN A 45 18.13 12.38 30.67
CA ASN A 45 16.88 12.85 31.29
C ASN A 45 15.89 13.38 30.25
N ARG A 46 16.37 14.01 29.17
CA ARG A 46 15.51 14.41 28.04
C ARG A 46 14.90 13.19 27.36
N LEU A 47 15.70 12.18 27.03
CA LEU A 47 15.20 10.94 26.41
C LEU A 47 14.18 10.24 27.32
N MET A 48 14.42 10.21 28.63
CA MET A 48 13.48 9.65 29.60
C MET A 48 12.17 10.43 29.66
N ALA A 49 12.22 11.76 29.64
CA ALA A 49 11.03 12.59 29.58
C ALA A 49 10.22 12.33 28.30
N ILE A 50 10.90 12.18 27.15
CA ILE A 50 10.26 11.84 25.86
C ILE A 50 9.62 10.46 25.91
N ALA A 51 10.33 9.45 26.42
CA ALA A 51 9.79 8.09 26.59
C ALA A 51 8.54 8.08 27.48
N THR A 52 8.58 8.84 28.58
CA THR A 52 7.43 8.99 29.48
C THR A 52 6.25 9.69 28.81
N LEU A 53 6.50 10.75 28.05
CA LEU A 53 5.46 11.45 27.29
C LEU A 53 4.82 10.53 26.24
N ALA A 54 5.63 9.77 25.48
CA ALA A 54 5.13 8.83 24.48
C ALA A 54 4.13 7.82 25.06
N GLU A 55 4.39 7.34 26.29
CA GLU A 55 3.53 6.39 27.00
C GLU A 55 2.24 7.03 27.55
N VAL A 56 2.35 8.22 28.16
CA VAL A 56 1.24 8.83 28.90
C VAL A 56 0.28 9.59 28.00
N MET A 57 0.78 10.23 26.93
CA MET A 57 -0.02 11.11 26.08
C MET A 57 -1.20 10.37 25.43
N SER A 58 -2.38 10.94 25.57
CA SER A 58 -3.56 10.56 24.79
C SER A 58 -3.49 11.15 23.37
N GLU A 59 -4.43 10.78 22.51
CA GLU A 59 -4.52 11.39 21.18
C GLU A 59 -4.86 12.89 21.29
N ASP A 60 -5.78 13.26 22.19
CA ASP A 60 -6.13 14.68 22.44
C ASP A 60 -4.91 15.50 22.90
N ASP A 61 -4.07 14.91 23.77
CA ASP A 61 -2.82 15.54 24.19
C ASP A 61 -1.86 15.69 22.99
N ALA A 62 -1.75 14.65 22.15
CA ALA A 62 -0.91 14.64 20.97
C ALA A 62 -1.34 15.69 19.94
N GLU A 63 -2.64 15.83 19.70
CA GLU A 63 -3.21 16.85 18.81
C GLU A 63 -2.88 18.26 19.31
N SER A 64 -3.03 18.51 20.62
CA SER A 64 -2.70 19.82 21.23
C SER A 64 -1.20 20.14 21.21
N PHE A 65 -0.36 19.09 21.26
CA PHE A 65 1.09 19.20 21.22
C PHE A 65 1.62 19.27 19.78
N SER A 66 0.81 18.83 18.81
CA SER A 66 1.13 18.82 17.39
C SER A 66 1.40 20.23 16.88
N GLU A 67 2.21 20.33 15.82
CA GLU A 67 2.59 21.59 15.17
C GLU A 67 3.38 22.58 16.05
N THR A 68 3.66 22.26 17.31
CA THR A 68 4.44 23.12 18.20
C THR A 68 5.94 23.07 17.90
N LYS A 69 6.66 24.18 18.16
CA LYS A 69 8.13 24.19 18.12
C LYS A 69 8.73 23.17 19.09
N LYS A 70 8.06 22.92 20.22
CA LYS A 70 8.44 21.90 21.21
C LYS A 70 8.45 20.50 20.59
N MET A 71 7.39 20.13 19.88
CA MET A 71 7.29 18.83 19.19
C MET A 71 8.41 18.63 18.17
N LYS A 72 8.64 19.60 17.28
CA LYS A 72 9.71 19.50 16.28
C LYS A 72 11.09 19.31 16.93
N THR A 73 11.35 20.04 18.02
CA THR A 73 12.59 19.91 18.79
C THR A 73 12.70 18.53 19.45
N MET A 74 11.60 18.03 20.00
CA MET A 74 11.51 16.71 20.64
C MET A 74 11.80 15.58 19.65
N PHE A 75 11.14 15.60 18.48
CA PHE A 75 11.35 14.59 17.44
C PHE A 75 12.74 14.67 16.84
N GLY A 76 13.24 15.88 16.54
CA GLY A 76 14.62 16.05 16.08
C GLY A 76 15.62 15.42 17.05
N PHE A 77 15.52 15.78 18.34
CA PHE A 77 16.39 15.24 19.38
C PHE A 77 16.31 13.71 19.51
N LEU A 78 15.09 13.14 19.56
CA LEU A 78 14.90 11.69 19.62
C LEU A 78 15.49 10.97 18.40
N LEU A 79 15.22 11.47 17.20
CA LEU A 79 15.67 10.84 15.96
C LEU A 79 17.17 10.97 15.73
N ASP A 80 17.80 12.05 16.19
CA ASP A 80 19.25 12.20 16.15
C ASP A 80 19.95 11.18 17.06
N HIS A 81 19.43 10.99 18.28
CA HIS A 81 19.93 9.96 19.19
C HIS A 81 19.65 8.54 18.69
N LEU A 82 18.52 8.30 18.02
CA LEU A 82 18.24 7.03 17.34
C LEU A 82 19.25 6.76 16.21
N ARG A 83 19.52 7.74 15.34
CA ARG A 83 20.50 7.61 14.26
C ARG A 83 21.90 7.35 14.80
N GLN A 84 22.28 8.06 15.86
CA GLN A 84 23.54 7.83 16.54
C GLN A 84 23.60 6.40 17.09
N ALA A 85 22.56 5.93 17.79
CA ALA A 85 22.52 4.59 18.33
C ALA A 85 22.59 3.53 17.22
N LEU A 86 21.88 3.69 16.10
CA LEU A 86 21.92 2.74 14.97
C LEU A 86 23.26 2.74 14.21
N SER A 87 24.02 3.83 14.29
CA SER A 87 25.33 3.95 13.62
C SER A 87 26.50 3.55 14.54
N ASP A 88 26.29 3.56 15.85
CA ASP A 88 27.32 3.23 16.84
C ASP A 88 27.50 1.70 16.96
N PRO A 89 28.73 1.16 16.97
CA PRO A 89 28.97 -0.27 17.12
C PRO A 89 28.35 -0.89 18.39
N SER A 90 28.17 -0.10 19.45
CA SER A 90 27.54 -0.51 20.71
C SER A 90 26.01 -0.49 20.67
N HIS A 91 25.41 0.06 19.61
CA HIS A 91 23.97 0.20 19.43
C HIS A 91 23.30 1.02 20.52
N ARG A 92 24.00 2.03 21.02
CA ARG A 92 23.57 2.86 22.15
C ARG A 92 23.81 4.33 21.92
N SER A 93 22.98 5.15 22.54
CA SER A 93 23.17 6.59 22.65
C SER A 93 22.67 7.06 24.01
N GLU A 94 23.51 7.80 24.75
CA GLU A 94 23.18 8.38 26.07
C GLU A 94 22.57 7.36 27.07
N GLY A 95 23.07 6.11 27.05
CA GLY A 95 22.60 5.02 27.91
C GLY A 95 21.47 4.17 27.33
N TRP A 96 20.76 4.67 26.32
CA TRP A 96 19.63 3.98 25.66
C TRP A 96 20.10 3.07 24.53
N ARG A 97 19.49 1.90 24.39
CA ARG A 97 19.69 1.03 23.23
C ARG A 97 18.86 1.51 22.03
N ALA A 98 19.34 1.27 20.82
CA ALA A 98 18.60 1.60 19.60
C ALA A 98 17.18 0.98 19.58
N ALA A 99 17.03 -0.28 20.04
CA ALA A 99 15.73 -0.93 20.17
C ALA A 99 14.77 -0.23 21.15
N GLU A 100 15.29 0.34 22.24
CA GLU A 100 14.47 1.08 23.21
C GLU A 100 13.99 2.41 22.61
N LEU A 101 14.87 3.11 21.90
CA LEU A 101 14.52 4.33 21.18
C LEU A 101 13.49 4.07 20.05
N LEU A 102 13.63 2.97 19.32
CA LEU A 102 12.62 2.52 18.35
C LEU A 102 11.28 2.21 19.02
N GLY A 103 11.29 1.60 20.21
CA GLY A 103 10.09 1.38 21.01
C GLY A 103 9.41 2.69 21.40
N VAL A 104 10.17 3.72 21.79
CA VAL A 104 9.62 5.07 22.07
C VAL A 104 9.00 5.67 20.80
N VAL A 105 9.69 5.57 19.66
CA VAL A 105 9.15 6.02 18.37
C VAL A 105 7.86 5.28 18.02
N HIS A 106 7.78 3.97 18.28
CA HIS A 106 6.58 3.19 18.05
C HIS A 106 5.41 3.70 18.91
N GLN A 107 5.61 3.99 20.20
CA GLN A 107 4.56 4.56 21.05
C GLN A 107 4.07 5.92 20.55
N LEU A 108 4.99 6.77 20.06
CA LEU A 108 4.63 8.04 19.42
C LEU A 108 3.87 7.83 18.12
N ALA A 109 4.28 6.88 17.28
CA ALA A 109 3.63 6.58 16.00
C ALA A 109 2.22 5.98 16.16
N GLN A 110 1.88 5.41 17.32
CA GLN A 110 0.50 5.01 17.63
C GLN A 110 -0.45 6.21 17.75
N LYS A 111 0.07 7.44 17.86
CA LYS A 111 -0.74 8.66 17.83
C LYS A 111 -0.85 9.17 16.41
N GLU A 112 -2.05 9.21 15.85
CA GLU A 112 -2.30 9.62 14.45
C GLU A 112 -1.72 11.02 14.18
N SER A 113 -1.90 11.93 15.14
CA SER A 113 -1.38 13.30 15.11
C SER A 113 0.14 13.41 14.96
N PHE A 114 0.90 12.36 15.34
CA PHE A 114 2.36 12.35 15.30
C PHE A 114 2.94 11.58 14.12
N GLN A 115 2.15 10.80 13.39
CA GLN A 115 2.68 9.97 12.30
C GLN A 115 3.31 10.80 11.18
N ARG A 116 2.62 11.83 10.67
CA ARG A 116 3.17 12.72 9.63
C ARG A 116 4.38 13.52 10.11
N PRO A 117 4.34 14.23 11.25
CA PRO A 117 5.50 15.01 11.68
C PRO A 117 6.73 14.15 12.01
N LEU A 118 6.55 12.90 12.44
CA LEU A 118 7.66 11.94 12.59
C LEU A 118 8.31 11.61 11.24
N VAL A 119 7.50 11.38 10.20
CA VAL A 119 7.98 11.11 8.84
C VAL A 119 8.72 12.33 8.27
N GLU A 120 8.15 13.52 8.41
CA GLU A 120 8.79 14.80 8.00
C GLU A 120 10.13 15.04 8.71
N ALA A 121 10.28 14.56 9.95
CA ALA A 121 11.53 14.58 10.70
C ALA A 121 12.58 13.55 10.21
N LYS A 122 12.34 12.93 9.04
CA LYS A 122 13.18 11.92 8.38
C LYS A 122 13.33 10.64 9.21
N LEU A 123 12.22 10.11 9.71
CA LEU A 123 12.18 8.83 10.43
C LEU A 123 12.43 7.62 9.50
N ILE A 124 11.88 7.64 8.28
CA ILE A 124 11.89 6.48 7.37
C ILE A 124 13.31 5.90 7.13
N PRO A 125 14.36 6.69 6.84
CA PRO A 125 15.71 6.15 6.69
C PRO A 125 16.26 5.48 7.96
N SER A 126 15.91 5.99 9.14
CA SER A 126 16.32 5.36 10.41
C SER A 126 15.66 3.98 10.59
N LEU A 127 14.40 3.83 10.18
CA LEU A 127 13.70 2.55 10.21
C LEU A 127 14.33 1.53 9.25
N GLN A 128 14.76 1.98 8.06
CA GLN A 128 15.49 1.13 7.12
C GLN A 128 16.74 0.52 7.77
N ASN A 129 17.58 1.35 8.40
CA ASN A 129 18.78 0.88 9.10
C ASN A 129 18.44 -0.11 10.22
N GLY A 130 17.34 0.11 10.94
CA GLY A 130 16.86 -0.80 11.98
C GLY A 130 16.39 -2.15 11.44
N VAL A 131 15.73 -2.18 10.28
CA VAL A 131 15.33 -3.44 9.60
C VAL A 131 16.54 -4.21 9.08
N GLU A 132 17.51 -3.51 8.49
CA GLU A 132 18.74 -4.07 7.94
C GLU A 132 19.78 -4.46 8.99
N SER A 133 19.52 -4.17 10.27
CA SER A 133 20.40 -4.55 11.39
C SER A 133 20.76 -6.05 11.34
N SER A 134 21.97 -6.40 11.79
CA SER A 134 22.51 -7.76 11.73
C SER A 134 21.63 -8.79 12.47
N PHE A 135 21.78 -10.07 12.12
CA PHE A 135 20.98 -11.17 12.67
C PHE A 135 20.97 -11.22 14.22
N ASP A 136 22.09 -10.90 14.87
CA ASP A 136 22.22 -10.86 16.33
C ASP A 136 21.41 -9.72 17.02
N ARG A 137 20.74 -8.87 16.23
CA ARG A 137 20.07 -7.64 16.68
C ARG A 137 18.60 -7.61 16.29
N GLU A 138 17.97 -8.79 16.37
CA GLU A 138 16.58 -9.03 15.99
C GLU A 138 15.57 -8.10 16.70
N ARG A 139 15.85 -7.62 17.91
CA ARG A 139 14.97 -6.67 18.61
C ARG A 139 14.82 -5.34 17.87
N GLU A 140 15.89 -4.80 17.31
CA GLU A 140 15.83 -3.54 16.54
C GLU A 140 14.98 -3.70 15.29
N ARG A 141 15.15 -4.85 14.62
CA ARG A 141 14.35 -5.23 13.45
C ARG A 141 12.87 -5.35 13.81
N ILE A 142 12.53 -6.04 14.90
CA ILE A 142 11.15 -6.19 15.37
C ILE A 142 10.52 -4.82 15.67
N GLU A 143 11.19 -3.96 16.44
CA GLU A 143 10.64 -2.64 16.76
C GLU A 143 10.52 -1.75 15.52
N SER A 144 11.48 -1.81 14.60
CA SER A 144 11.40 -1.07 13.33
C SER A 144 10.21 -1.53 12.49
N LEU A 145 9.96 -2.84 12.42
CA LEU A 145 8.79 -3.39 11.73
C LEU A 145 7.47 -3.00 12.38
N LYS A 146 7.40 -2.90 13.72
CA LYS A 146 6.20 -2.41 14.41
C LYS A 146 5.89 -0.95 14.06
N VAL A 147 6.92 -0.11 13.98
CA VAL A 147 6.75 1.28 13.52
C VAL A 147 6.26 1.30 12.07
N LEU A 148 6.91 0.56 11.16
CA LEU A 148 6.51 0.48 9.76
C LEU A 148 5.09 -0.07 9.57
N TRP A 149 4.71 -1.09 10.33
CA TRP A 149 3.35 -1.62 10.38
C TRP A 149 2.35 -0.52 10.74
N THR A 150 2.61 0.20 11.83
CA THR A 150 1.74 1.27 12.32
C THR A 150 1.59 2.38 11.27
N LEU A 151 2.70 2.82 10.67
CA LEU A 151 2.69 3.84 9.63
C LEU A 151 2.08 3.36 8.30
N SER A 152 2.03 2.06 8.05
CA SER A 152 1.52 1.49 6.80
C SER A 152 0.00 1.58 6.65
N PHE A 153 -0.73 1.97 7.69
CA PHE A 153 -2.17 2.21 7.60
C PHE A 153 -2.51 3.57 6.99
N GLU A 154 -1.57 4.53 7.00
CA GLU A 154 -1.77 5.85 6.43
C GLU A 154 -1.32 5.93 4.97
N GLU A 155 -2.27 6.12 4.06
CA GLU A 155 -2.02 6.07 2.61
C GLU A 155 -0.95 7.07 2.15
N GLU A 156 -0.94 8.28 2.71
CA GLU A 156 0.05 9.29 2.32
C GLU A 156 1.47 8.93 2.76
N ILE A 157 1.62 8.36 3.95
CA ILE A 157 2.91 7.89 4.46
C ILE A 157 3.38 6.68 3.65
N VAL A 158 2.46 5.80 3.27
CA VAL A 158 2.72 4.68 2.36
C VAL A 158 3.24 5.17 1.01
N ARG A 159 2.63 6.21 0.41
CA ARG A 159 3.13 6.82 -0.84
C ARG A 159 4.51 7.42 -0.67
N GLU A 160 4.82 8.01 0.50
CA GLU A 160 6.16 8.52 0.79
C GLU A 160 7.20 7.41 0.94
N MET A 161 6.85 6.33 1.65
CA MET A 161 7.68 5.13 1.78
C MET A 161 8.00 4.50 0.42
N MET A 162 7.06 4.51 -0.53
CA MET A 162 7.31 4.03 -1.90
C MET A 162 8.22 4.95 -2.72
N LYS A 163 8.19 6.26 -2.46
CA LYS A 163 9.10 7.22 -3.12
C LYS A 163 10.52 7.07 -2.59
N SER A 164 10.67 6.76 -1.30
CA SER A 164 11.97 6.45 -0.72
C SER A 164 12.43 5.07 -1.18
N ALA A 165 13.52 4.99 -1.95
CA ALA A 165 13.86 3.81 -2.75
C ALA A 165 14.24 2.52 -1.98
N ASN A 166 14.11 2.46 -0.66
CA ASN A 166 14.81 1.43 0.12
C ASN A 166 13.98 0.66 1.18
N PRO A 167 13.09 1.28 2.00
CA PRO A 167 12.46 0.56 3.12
C PRO A 167 11.58 -0.61 2.69
N VAL A 168 10.88 -0.44 1.56
CA VAL A 168 10.02 -1.47 0.95
C VAL A 168 10.84 -2.69 0.56
N ASP A 169 11.99 -2.47 -0.08
CA ASP A 169 12.89 -3.54 -0.51
C ASP A 169 13.49 -4.30 0.67
N CYS A 170 13.83 -3.60 1.77
CA CYS A 170 14.30 -4.23 3.01
C CYS A 170 13.24 -5.18 3.59
N VAL A 171 11.98 -4.74 3.64
CA VAL A 171 10.87 -5.55 4.15
C VAL A 171 10.63 -6.77 3.23
N TYR A 172 10.68 -6.59 1.91
CA TYR A 172 10.58 -7.70 0.96
C TYR A 172 11.70 -8.71 1.11
N LYS A 173 12.95 -8.24 1.21
CA LYS A 173 14.12 -9.09 1.39
C LYS A 173 14.01 -9.91 2.67
N LEU A 174 13.69 -9.24 3.78
CA LEU A 174 13.53 -9.89 5.08
C LEU A 174 12.39 -10.91 5.08
N HIS A 175 11.25 -10.58 4.46
CA HIS A 175 10.13 -11.51 4.33
C HIS A 175 10.54 -12.79 3.59
N ARG A 176 11.26 -12.64 2.47
CA ARG A 176 11.77 -13.77 1.69
C ARG A 176 12.73 -14.65 2.50
N GLU A 177 13.71 -14.05 3.17
CA GLU A 177 14.69 -14.77 4.00
C GLU A 177 14.00 -15.56 5.12
N ASN A 178 13.01 -14.94 5.79
CA ASN A 178 12.25 -15.61 6.84
C ASN A 178 11.36 -16.73 6.30
N LYS A 179 10.79 -16.56 5.10
CA LYS A 179 9.97 -17.59 4.45
C LYS A 179 10.83 -18.80 4.09
N GLU A 180 12.00 -18.58 3.52
CA GLU A 180 12.97 -19.63 3.23
C GLU A 180 13.42 -20.36 4.51
N LYS A 181 13.69 -19.62 5.59
CA LYS A 181 14.02 -20.21 6.91
C LYS A 181 12.90 -21.12 7.42
N LYS A 182 11.63 -20.71 7.26
CA LYS A 182 10.45 -21.50 7.65
C LYS A 182 10.30 -22.76 6.80
N GLU A 183 10.50 -22.67 5.48
CA GLU A 183 10.47 -23.84 4.58
C GLU A 183 11.58 -24.83 4.91
N LEU A 184 12.78 -24.34 5.21
CA LEU A 184 13.93 -25.16 5.60
C LEU A 184 13.70 -25.87 6.94
N HIS A 185 13.00 -25.20 7.86
CA HIS A 185 12.54 -25.79 9.11
C HIS A 185 11.50 -26.90 8.88
N GLN A 186 10.51 -26.67 8.03
CA GLN A 186 9.50 -27.67 7.66
C GLN A 186 10.12 -28.90 6.99
N LYS A 187 11.17 -28.70 6.17
CA LYS A 187 11.97 -29.77 5.56
C LYS A 187 12.92 -30.46 6.55
N LYS A 188 12.88 -30.13 7.85
CA LYS A 188 13.77 -30.64 8.91
C LYS A 188 15.26 -30.47 8.61
N THR A 189 15.60 -29.52 7.76
CA THR A 189 17.00 -29.22 7.41
C THR A 189 17.61 -28.22 8.40
N VAL A 190 16.77 -27.33 8.96
CA VAL A 190 17.11 -26.47 10.09
C VAL A 190 16.18 -26.78 11.25
N GLN A 191 16.72 -26.92 12.46
CA GLN A 191 15.93 -27.09 13.66
C GLN A 191 15.78 -25.72 14.33
N LEU A 192 14.53 -25.29 14.49
CA LEU A 192 14.16 -24.12 15.28
C LEU A 192 13.58 -24.62 16.60
N ASP A 193 13.86 -23.90 17.67
CA ASP A 193 13.13 -24.11 18.91
C ASP A 193 11.72 -23.49 18.83
N GLN A 194 10.88 -23.77 19.84
CA GLN A 194 9.51 -23.28 19.89
C GLN A 194 9.42 -21.74 19.91
N GLU A 195 10.35 -21.07 20.59
CA GLU A 195 10.33 -19.61 20.68
C GLU A 195 10.77 -18.95 19.38
N GLU A 196 11.81 -19.49 18.73
CA GLU A 196 12.28 -19.08 17.41
C GLU A 196 11.20 -19.27 16.35
N GLU A 197 10.45 -20.37 16.40
CA GLU A 197 9.35 -20.61 15.47
C GLU A 197 8.20 -19.60 15.68
N ILE A 198 7.81 -19.33 16.93
CA ILE A 198 6.80 -18.30 17.25
C ILE A 198 7.25 -16.93 16.74
N ARG A 199 8.50 -16.54 17.00
CA ARG A 199 9.07 -15.27 16.56
C ARG A 199 9.12 -15.17 15.03
N LEU A 200 9.57 -16.23 14.36
CA LEU A 200 9.63 -16.29 12.90
C LEU A 200 8.25 -16.12 12.27
N ASN A 201 7.23 -16.78 12.83
CA ASN A 201 5.85 -16.65 12.38
C ASN A 201 5.32 -15.22 12.59
N GLN A 202 5.66 -14.57 13.71
CA GLN A 202 5.27 -13.19 13.98
C GLN A 202 5.94 -12.19 13.03
N LEU A 203 7.22 -12.40 12.70
CA LEU A 203 7.93 -11.59 11.70
C LEU A 203 7.32 -11.77 10.31
N LEU A 204 6.98 -13.00 9.93
CA LEU A 204 6.33 -13.29 8.66
C LEU A 204 4.97 -12.60 8.56
N SER A 205 4.10 -12.73 9.56
CA SER A 205 2.79 -12.08 9.53
C SER A 205 2.88 -10.55 9.49
N THR A 206 3.81 -9.97 10.25
CA THR A 206 4.03 -8.51 10.28
C THR A 206 4.52 -8.01 8.92
N THR A 207 5.52 -8.68 8.34
CA THR A 207 6.05 -8.30 7.02
C THR A 207 5.01 -8.52 5.92
N GLU A 208 4.22 -9.60 5.97
CA GLU A 208 3.15 -9.86 5.01
C GLU A 208 2.11 -8.74 4.98
N GLY A 209 1.62 -8.28 6.13
CA GLY A 209 0.60 -7.23 6.11
C GLY A 209 1.16 -5.84 5.80
N ILE A 210 2.42 -5.51 6.17
CA ILE A 210 3.09 -4.29 5.65
C ILE A 210 3.11 -4.33 4.11
N LEU A 211 3.57 -5.45 3.53
CA LEU A 211 3.63 -5.63 2.09
C LEU A 211 2.24 -5.61 1.44
N TRP A 212 1.21 -6.09 2.13
CA TRP A 212 -0.17 -6.02 1.66
C TRP A 212 -0.68 -4.58 1.61
N ASN A 213 -0.45 -3.78 2.66
CA ASN A 213 -0.81 -2.36 2.71
C ASN A 213 -0.10 -1.57 1.60
N LEU A 214 1.19 -1.86 1.37
CA LEU A 214 1.95 -1.29 0.26
C LEU A 214 1.34 -1.67 -1.10
N LYS A 215 1.07 -2.95 -1.34
CA LYS A 215 0.48 -3.42 -2.60
C LYS A 215 -0.89 -2.81 -2.87
N SER A 216 -1.72 -2.65 -1.84
CA SER A 216 -3.07 -2.08 -1.99
C SER A 216 -3.01 -0.61 -2.42
N GLU A 217 -2.08 0.17 -1.87
CA GLU A 217 -1.89 1.57 -2.24
C GLU A 217 -1.30 1.74 -3.66
N MET A 218 -0.41 0.82 -4.08
CA MET A 218 0.05 0.77 -5.47
C MET A 218 -1.11 0.55 -6.44
N GLN A 219 -2.06 -0.32 -6.09
CA GLN A 219 -3.24 -0.59 -6.92
C GLN A 219 -4.19 0.61 -6.96
N LYS A 220 -4.41 1.29 -5.83
CA LYS A 220 -5.21 2.53 -5.76
C LYS A 220 -4.60 3.65 -6.60
N SER A 221 -3.29 3.88 -6.45
CA SER A 221 -2.56 4.90 -7.22
C SER A 221 -2.64 4.65 -8.73
N LYS A 222 -2.52 3.39 -9.16
CA LYS A 222 -2.73 3.00 -10.57
C LYS A 222 -4.16 3.26 -11.02
N ASN A 223 -5.16 2.86 -10.24
CA ASN A 223 -6.58 3.05 -10.57
C ASN A 223 -7.01 4.52 -10.60
N ALA A 224 -6.44 5.37 -9.74
CA ALA A 224 -6.65 6.82 -9.76
C ALA A 224 -6.02 7.46 -11.01
N GLN A 225 -4.78 7.06 -11.35
CA GLN A 225 -4.13 7.47 -12.58
C GLN A 225 -4.94 7.05 -13.83
N TYR A 226 -5.53 5.84 -13.84
CA TYR A 226 -6.43 5.40 -14.91
C TYR A 226 -7.74 6.21 -15.00
N LYS A 227 -8.24 6.76 -13.89
CA LYS A 227 -9.44 7.63 -13.88
C LYS A 227 -9.15 9.04 -14.38
N GLU A 228 -7.98 9.61 -14.06
CA GLU A 228 -7.55 10.91 -14.60
C GLU A 228 -7.22 10.82 -16.09
N ILE A 229 -6.54 9.75 -16.53
CA ILE A 229 -6.26 9.48 -17.95
C ILE A 229 -7.57 9.29 -18.76
N ALA A 230 -8.63 8.77 -18.15
CA ALA A 230 -9.92 8.59 -18.81
C ALA A 230 -10.73 9.90 -18.98
N GLN A 231 -10.40 10.96 -18.24
CA GLN A 231 -11.09 12.26 -18.33
C GLN A 231 -10.38 13.28 -19.24
N ASP A 232 -9.09 13.09 -19.53
CA ASP A 232 -8.31 13.97 -20.41
C ASP A 232 -7.92 13.25 -21.70
N ASN A 233 -8.92 12.84 -22.49
CA ASN A 233 -8.70 12.39 -23.87
C ASN A 233 -8.42 13.61 -24.77
N SER A 234 -7.20 14.14 -24.66
CA SER A 234 -6.47 14.67 -25.81
C SER A 234 -5.18 13.85 -25.99
N PRO A 235 -4.94 13.26 -27.17
CA PRO A 235 -3.83 12.33 -27.34
C PRO A 235 -2.51 13.10 -27.31
N LYS A 236 -1.71 12.92 -26.27
CA LYS A 236 -0.28 13.27 -26.27
C LYS A 236 0.56 11.99 -26.33
N GLU A 237 1.57 12.06 -27.18
CA GLU A 237 2.36 10.97 -27.76
C GLU A 237 2.88 9.96 -26.74
N GLN A 238 2.47 8.69 -26.90
CA GLN A 238 3.08 7.54 -26.24
C GLN A 238 4.40 7.17 -26.92
N ASP A 239 5.42 6.93 -26.10
CA ASP A 239 6.67 6.30 -26.48
C ASP A 239 6.37 4.89 -27.00
N LYS A 240 6.33 4.72 -28.34
CA LYS A 240 5.93 3.48 -29.00
C LYS A 240 7.04 2.43 -28.88
N THR A 241 7.06 1.69 -27.78
CA THR A 241 7.82 0.42 -27.75
C THR A 241 7.12 -0.61 -28.63
N GLU A 242 7.85 -1.24 -29.55
CA GLU A 242 7.27 -2.27 -30.43
C GLU A 242 6.66 -3.44 -29.62
N PRO A 243 5.46 -3.93 -30.01
CA PRO A 243 4.80 -5.05 -29.35
C PRO A 243 5.65 -6.32 -29.37
N HIS A 244 5.61 -7.09 -28.29
CA HIS A 244 6.42 -8.31 -28.14
C HIS A 244 5.57 -9.56 -27.88
N ILE A 245 6.18 -10.74 -27.96
CA ILE A 245 5.62 -12.01 -27.49
C ILE A 245 6.06 -12.18 -26.04
N MET A 246 5.11 -12.34 -25.11
CA MET A 246 5.43 -12.65 -23.72
C MET A 246 5.41 -14.17 -23.51
N LEU A 247 6.45 -14.72 -22.88
CA LEU A 247 6.49 -16.11 -22.42
C LEU A 247 6.16 -16.15 -20.93
N SER A 248 4.98 -16.68 -20.60
CA SER A 248 4.58 -16.96 -19.21
C SER A 248 4.90 -18.43 -18.92
N TYR A 249 5.78 -18.69 -17.95
CA TYR A 249 6.28 -20.04 -17.67
C TYR A 249 6.76 -20.21 -16.23
N GLN A 250 6.82 -21.46 -15.77
CA GLN A 250 7.48 -21.81 -14.51
C GLN A 250 8.98 -22.07 -14.71
N HIS A 251 9.83 -21.62 -13.79
CA HIS A 251 11.30 -21.69 -13.87
C HIS A 251 11.84 -23.09 -14.17
N ASP A 252 11.18 -24.17 -13.72
CA ASP A 252 11.57 -25.56 -14.02
C ASP A 252 11.69 -25.84 -15.53
N TYR A 253 10.91 -25.12 -16.35
CA TYR A 253 10.88 -25.26 -17.80
C TYR A 253 11.72 -24.21 -18.55
N GLN A 254 12.55 -23.43 -17.85
CA GLN A 254 13.37 -22.37 -18.45
C GLN A 254 14.21 -22.86 -19.64
N LYS A 255 14.73 -24.10 -19.59
CA LYS A 255 15.55 -24.66 -20.67
C LYS A 255 14.80 -24.77 -21.99
N ILE A 256 13.58 -25.30 -21.98
CA ILE A 256 12.77 -25.46 -23.21
C ILE A 256 12.19 -24.11 -23.65
N VAL A 257 11.75 -23.28 -22.71
CA VAL A 257 11.22 -21.93 -22.99
C VAL A 257 12.29 -21.03 -23.62
N THR A 258 13.54 -21.14 -23.17
CA THR A 258 14.68 -20.43 -23.79
C THR A 258 14.92 -20.90 -25.23
N LYS A 259 14.72 -22.20 -25.54
CA LYS A 259 14.80 -22.70 -26.92
C LYS A 259 13.68 -22.13 -27.80
N ILE A 260 12.46 -22.07 -27.27
CA ILE A 260 11.31 -21.45 -27.95
C ILE A 260 11.59 -19.97 -28.20
N SER A 261 12.07 -19.24 -27.19
CA SER A 261 12.45 -17.82 -27.28
C SER A 261 13.44 -17.58 -28.42
N LYS A 262 14.58 -18.30 -28.43
CA LYS A 262 15.60 -18.19 -29.49
C LYS A 262 15.06 -18.49 -30.88
N PHE A 263 14.13 -19.45 -30.99
CA PHE A 263 13.49 -19.77 -32.26
C PHE A 263 12.60 -18.61 -32.74
N LEU A 264 11.78 -18.03 -31.86
CA LEU A 264 10.92 -16.90 -32.18
C LEU A 264 11.73 -15.64 -32.53
N GLU A 265 12.80 -15.35 -31.80
CA GLU A 265 13.75 -14.26 -32.10
C GLU A 265 14.38 -14.42 -33.48
N LYS A 266 14.82 -15.64 -33.83
CA LYS A 266 15.38 -15.95 -35.17
C LYS A 266 14.35 -15.75 -36.29
N ASN A 267 13.06 -15.88 -36.00
CA ASN A 267 11.96 -15.64 -36.93
C ASN A 267 11.44 -14.18 -36.89
N GLY A 268 12.20 -13.25 -36.28
CA GLY A 268 11.92 -11.82 -36.33
C GLY A 268 10.88 -11.32 -35.34
N PHE A 269 10.61 -12.08 -34.26
CA PHE A 269 9.75 -11.63 -33.17
C PHE A 269 10.58 -11.10 -32.01
N LYS A 270 10.15 -9.97 -31.44
CA LYS A 270 10.64 -9.53 -30.14
C LYS A 270 10.00 -10.40 -29.06
N VAL A 271 10.81 -11.01 -28.21
CA VAL A 271 10.33 -11.89 -27.14
C VAL A 271 10.68 -11.27 -25.80
N TRP A 272 9.74 -11.33 -24.87
CA TRP A 272 9.95 -11.02 -23.47
C TRP A 272 9.74 -12.29 -22.66
N MET A 273 10.68 -12.57 -21.77
CA MET A 273 10.59 -13.67 -20.81
C MET A 273 11.22 -13.23 -19.50
N ASP A 274 10.72 -13.77 -18.39
CA ASP A 274 11.36 -13.62 -17.09
C ASP A 274 12.78 -14.18 -17.17
N THR A 275 13.79 -13.31 -17.02
CA THR A 275 15.21 -13.67 -16.93
C THR A 275 15.77 -13.02 -15.67
N ASP A 276 16.86 -13.55 -15.12
CA ASP A 276 17.50 -13.12 -13.85
C ASP A 276 17.91 -11.62 -13.77
N LYS A 277 17.60 -10.82 -14.79
CA LYS A 277 17.77 -9.36 -14.88
C LYS A 277 16.58 -8.56 -14.31
N MET A 278 15.71 -9.14 -13.49
CA MET A 278 14.66 -8.41 -12.74
C MET A 278 15.18 -7.60 -11.52
N ARG A 279 16.44 -7.10 -11.57
CA ARG A 279 17.11 -6.48 -10.39
C ARG A 279 16.84 -4.99 -10.18
N GLN A 280 16.01 -4.34 -10.99
CA GLN A 280 15.67 -2.93 -10.83
C GLN A 280 14.17 -2.68 -11.10
N GLY A 281 13.42 -2.33 -10.04
CA GLY A 281 12.01 -1.90 -10.11
C GLY A 281 11.02 -2.82 -9.41
N CYS A 282 9.77 -2.37 -9.25
CA CYS A 282 8.71 -3.22 -8.71
C CYS A 282 8.42 -4.36 -9.70
N ILE A 283 8.65 -5.60 -9.26
CA ILE A 283 8.47 -6.83 -10.05
C ILE A 283 7.07 -6.86 -10.71
N LEU A 284 6.03 -6.44 -9.98
CA LEU A 284 4.65 -6.38 -10.49
C LEU A 284 4.45 -5.36 -11.61
N ASP A 285 5.17 -4.23 -11.59
CA ASP A 285 5.10 -3.22 -12.66
C ASP A 285 5.77 -3.71 -13.94
N ILE A 286 6.89 -4.42 -13.80
CA ILE A 286 7.60 -5.02 -14.92
C ILE A 286 6.75 -6.13 -15.56
N MET A 287 6.14 -6.99 -14.74
CA MET A 287 5.23 -8.05 -15.20
C MET A 287 3.97 -7.48 -15.86
N ALA A 288 3.35 -6.46 -15.26
CA ALA A 288 2.16 -5.83 -15.84
C ALA A 288 2.46 -5.16 -17.19
N LYS A 289 3.58 -4.42 -17.29
CA LYS A 289 4.04 -3.81 -18.55
C LYS A 289 4.41 -4.85 -19.60
N ALA A 290 4.92 -6.01 -19.20
CA ALA A 290 5.20 -7.12 -20.11
C ALA A 290 3.90 -7.65 -20.72
N VAL A 291 2.89 -7.94 -19.88
CA VAL A 291 1.57 -8.37 -20.37
C VAL A 291 0.95 -7.28 -21.26
N GLU A 292 0.88 -6.03 -20.81
CA GLU A 292 0.20 -4.94 -21.53
C GLU A 292 0.79 -4.65 -22.92
N ASN A 293 2.12 -4.73 -23.06
CA ASN A 293 2.79 -4.48 -24.34
C ASN A 293 2.93 -5.75 -25.19
N ALA A 294 2.43 -6.89 -24.71
CA ALA A 294 2.45 -8.13 -25.48
C ALA A 294 1.33 -8.12 -26.53
N PHE A 295 1.66 -8.49 -27.77
CA PHE A 295 0.61 -8.74 -28.77
C PHE A 295 0.00 -10.13 -28.64
N VAL A 296 0.73 -11.07 -28.03
CA VAL A 296 0.31 -12.43 -27.68
C VAL A 296 1.09 -12.91 -26.45
N VAL A 297 0.43 -13.65 -25.56
CA VAL A 297 1.04 -14.32 -24.41
C VAL A 297 1.07 -15.82 -24.66
N LEU A 298 2.25 -16.44 -24.59
CA LEU A 298 2.40 -17.89 -24.66
C LEU A 298 2.33 -18.43 -23.23
N MET A 299 1.32 -19.26 -22.94
CA MET A 299 1.12 -19.88 -21.63
C MET A 299 1.79 -21.25 -21.64
N CYS A 300 3.02 -21.33 -21.13
CA CYS A 300 3.80 -22.56 -21.02
C CYS A 300 3.32 -23.38 -19.82
N PHE A 301 2.17 -24.04 -19.95
CA PHE A 301 1.47 -24.65 -18.83
C PHE A 301 1.97 -26.06 -18.49
N SER A 302 1.91 -26.35 -17.19
CA SER A 302 2.26 -27.59 -16.50
C SER A 302 1.51 -27.60 -15.16
N GLU A 303 1.66 -28.68 -14.39
CA GLU A 303 1.16 -28.73 -13.02
C GLU A 303 1.78 -27.61 -12.16
N SER A 304 3.11 -27.44 -12.22
CA SER A 304 3.82 -26.39 -11.50
C SER A 304 3.51 -24.96 -11.99
N TYR A 305 3.00 -24.81 -13.21
CA TYR A 305 2.45 -23.54 -13.70
C TYR A 305 1.11 -23.23 -13.05
N LYS A 306 0.24 -24.23 -12.88
CA LYS A 306 -1.07 -24.08 -12.21
C LYS A 306 -0.92 -23.65 -10.75
N GLU A 307 0.13 -24.12 -10.09
CA GLU A 307 0.42 -23.84 -8.68
C GLU A 307 1.13 -22.50 -8.44
N SER A 308 1.62 -21.84 -9.50
CA SER A 308 2.36 -20.58 -9.40
C SER A 308 1.43 -19.37 -9.40
N ASP A 309 1.42 -18.62 -8.29
CA ASP A 309 0.66 -17.36 -8.17
C ASP A 309 1.07 -16.31 -9.22
N SER A 310 2.35 -16.28 -9.57
CA SER A 310 2.88 -15.39 -10.62
C SER A 310 2.28 -15.74 -11.98
N CYS A 311 2.37 -17.02 -12.37
CA CYS A 311 1.81 -17.52 -13.64
C CYS A 311 0.29 -17.30 -13.69
N ARG A 312 -0.41 -17.58 -12.58
CA ARG A 312 -1.85 -17.34 -12.45
C ARG A 312 -2.19 -15.87 -12.64
N SER A 313 -1.43 -14.98 -12.03
CA SER A 313 -1.65 -13.53 -12.13
C SER A 313 -1.46 -13.03 -13.56
N GLU A 314 -0.40 -13.46 -14.24
CA GLU A 314 -0.13 -13.11 -15.65
C GLU A 314 -1.23 -13.60 -16.59
N ALA A 315 -1.63 -14.88 -16.45
CA ALA A 315 -2.62 -15.50 -17.32
C ALA A 315 -4.01 -14.87 -17.14
N VAL A 316 -4.42 -14.64 -15.89
CA VAL A 316 -5.68 -13.95 -15.56
C VAL A 316 -5.64 -12.49 -16.03
N TYR A 317 -4.49 -11.83 -15.92
CA TYR A 317 -4.37 -10.45 -16.38
C TYR A 317 -4.45 -10.34 -17.91
N ALA A 318 -3.75 -11.21 -18.64
CA ALA A 318 -3.85 -11.30 -20.09
C ALA A 318 -5.30 -11.57 -20.55
N TYR A 319 -6.03 -12.42 -19.82
CA TYR A 319 -7.46 -12.64 -20.05
C TYR A 319 -8.30 -11.39 -19.86
N LYS A 320 -8.14 -10.70 -18.72
CA LYS A 320 -8.87 -9.44 -18.44
C LYS A 320 -8.58 -8.33 -19.46
N ARG A 321 -7.37 -8.27 -20.00
CA ARG A 321 -6.95 -7.27 -21.00
C ARG A 321 -7.30 -7.67 -22.43
N HIS A 322 -7.99 -8.80 -22.63
CA HIS A 322 -8.29 -9.35 -23.95
C HIS A 322 -7.05 -9.53 -24.84
N ILE A 323 -5.90 -9.81 -24.22
CA ILE A 323 -4.69 -10.12 -24.97
C ILE A 323 -4.79 -11.58 -25.43
N PRO A 324 -4.54 -11.88 -26.72
CA PRO A 324 -4.52 -13.25 -27.23
C PRO A 324 -3.54 -14.12 -26.46
N ARG A 325 -3.95 -15.35 -26.16
CA ARG A 325 -3.12 -16.33 -25.44
C ARG A 325 -3.01 -17.58 -26.28
N ILE A 326 -1.81 -18.16 -26.35
CA ILE A 326 -1.58 -19.46 -26.99
C ILE A 326 -1.13 -20.45 -25.91
N PRO A 327 -1.91 -21.50 -25.62
CA PRO A 327 -1.53 -22.53 -24.66
C PRO A 327 -0.43 -23.46 -25.22
N LEU A 328 0.66 -23.64 -24.46
CA LEU A 328 1.75 -24.56 -24.77
C LEU A 328 1.90 -25.58 -23.64
N ARG A 329 1.64 -26.86 -23.92
CA ARG A 329 1.75 -27.92 -22.92
C ARG A 329 3.21 -28.31 -22.71
N MET A 330 3.74 -28.15 -21.50
CA MET A 330 5.14 -28.45 -21.17
C MET A 330 5.34 -29.83 -20.53
N GLN A 331 4.29 -30.38 -19.90
CA GLN A 331 4.33 -31.64 -19.16
C GLN A 331 3.56 -32.73 -19.91
N THR A 332 4.15 -33.94 -19.99
CA THR A 332 3.54 -35.08 -20.67
C THR A 332 2.29 -35.53 -19.92
N ASP A 333 1.22 -35.79 -20.66
CA ASP A 333 -0.08 -36.25 -20.14
C ASP A 333 -0.70 -35.38 -19.04
N TYR A 334 -0.31 -34.10 -18.98
CA TYR A 334 -0.94 -33.13 -18.08
C TYR A 334 -2.24 -32.60 -18.67
N ASP A 335 -3.31 -32.73 -17.91
CA ASP A 335 -4.64 -32.20 -18.24
C ASP A 335 -4.99 -31.05 -17.26
N PRO A 336 -5.17 -29.81 -17.75
CA PRO A 336 -5.38 -28.66 -16.89
C PRO A 336 -6.80 -28.66 -16.29
N ASP A 337 -6.89 -28.51 -14.98
CA ASP A 337 -8.13 -28.45 -14.21
C ASP A 337 -8.25 -27.15 -13.40
N GLY A 338 -9.41 -26.95 -12.75
CA GLY A 338 -9.67 -25.79 -11.91
C GLY A 338 -9.59 -24.46 -12.67
N TRP A 339 -8.86 -23.47 -12.11
CA TRP A 339 -8.75 -22.14 -12.69
C TRP A 339 -8.08 -22.15 -14.06
N LEU A 340 -7.08 -23.02 -14.24
CA LEU A 340 -6.31 -23.11 -15.48
C LEU A 340 -7.15 -23.79 -16.56
N GLY A 341 -7.83 -24.91 -16.22
CA GLY A 341 -8.77 -25.55 -17.14
C GLY A 341 -9.89 -24.61 -17.60
N LEU A 342 -10.46 -23.81 -16.69
CA LEU A 342 -11.47 -22.80 -17.05
C LEU A 342 -10.92 -21.71 -17.97
N LEU A 343 -9.67 -21.27 -17.76
CA LEU A 343 -9.02 -20.23 -18.54
C LEU A 343 -8.64 -20.69 -19.95
N LEU A 344 -8.25 -21.95 -20.08
CA LEU A 344 -7.88 -22.60 -21.33
C LEU A 344 -9.11 -23.07 -22.13
N GLY A 345 -10.23 -23.39 -21.46
CA GLY A 345 -11.46 -23.83 -22.13
C GLY A 345 -11.23 -25.05 -23.05
N VAL A 346 -11.85 -25.01 -24.23
CA VAL A 346 -11.64 -26.01 -25.31
C VAL A 346 -10.48 -25.64 -26.26
N ASP A 347 -9.62 -24.69 -25.87
CA ASP A 347 -8.57 -24.17 -26.74
C ASP A 347 -7.56 -25.26 -27.11
N PHE A 348 -7.22 -25.31 -28.40
CA PHE A 348 -6.17 -26.19 -28.90
C PHE A 348 -4.81 -25.74 -28.32
N TYR A 349 -4.09 -26.66 -27.69
CA TYR A 349 -2.73 -26.43 -27.20
C TYR A 349 -1.68 -27.00 -28.17
N HIS A 350 -0.50 -26.39 -28.17
CA HIS A 350 0.68 -26.97 -28.81
C HIS A 350 1.49 -27.78 -27.81
N ASP A 351 1.77 -29.04 -28.14
CA ASP A 351 2.50 -29.93 -27.24
C ASP A 351 4.01 -29.76 -27.36
N PHE A 352 4.63 -29.32 -26.27
CA PHE A 352 6.07 -29.19 -26.08
C PHE A 352 6.60 -30.15 -25.01
N SER A 353 5.77 -31.07 -24.52
CA SER A 353 6.22 -32.13 -23.63
C SER A 353 7.24 -33.05 -24.32
N GLU A 354 7.97 -33.83 -23.52
CA GLU A 354 9.12 -34.63 -23.93
C GLU A 354 9.02 -35.27 -25.33
N GLY A 355 10.09 -35.11 -26.11
CA GLY A 355 10.22 -35.65 -27.45
C GLY A 355 11.55 -35.24 -28.09
N GLY A 356 11.99 -36.01 -29.09
CA GLY A 356 13.22 -35.71 -29.84
C GLY A 356 13.12 -34.42 -30.66
N GLU A 357 14.25 -33.98 -31.24
CA GLU A 357 14.35 -32.72 -32.00
C GLU A 357 13.31 -32.57 -33.11
N GLY A 358 12.90 -33.68 -33.76
CA GLY A 358 11.85 -33.68 -34.77
C GLY A 358 10.46 -33.28 -34.25
N LYS A 359 10.08 -33.71 -33.02
CA LYS A 359 8.81 -33.32 -32.39
C LYS A 359 8.84 -31.83 -32.06
N PHE A 360 9.94 -31.35 -31.47
CA PHE A 360 10.13 -29.94 -31.17
C PHE A 360 10.00 -29.07 -32.41
N GLN A 361 10.66 -29.45 -33.51
CA GLN A 361 10.59 -28.70 -34.77
C GLN A 361 9.16 -28.63 -35.33
N GLY A 362 8.41 -29.74 -35.26
CA GLY A 362 7.01 -29.76 -35.64
C GLY A 362 6.14 -28.83 -34.79
N SER A 363 6.34 -28.83 -33.47
CA SER A 363 5.58 -27.99 -32.54
C SER A 363 5.89 -26.50 -32.70
N VAL A 364 7.15 -26.11 -32.90
CA VAL A 364 7.49 -24.68 -33.14
C VAL A 364 6.96 -24.17 -34.47
N ASN A 365 6.87 -25.00 -35.50
CA ASN A 365 6.28 -24.60 -36.78
C ASN A 365 4.77 -24.32 -36.64
N LYS A 366 4.04 -25.20 -35.94
CA LYS A 366 2.62 -24.99 -35.64
C LYS A 366 2.38 -23.74 -34.77
N LEU A 367 3.26 -23.52 -33.79
CA LEU A 367 3.24 -22.31 -32.96
C LEU A 367 3.46 -21.05 -33.82
N LEU A 368 4.40 -21.08 -34.76
CA LEU A 368 4.68 -19.97 -35.66
C LEU A 368 3.47 -19.63 -36.54
N GLU A 369 2.78 -20.64 -37.07
CA GLU A 369 1.52 -20.47 -37.81
C GLU A 369 0.44 -19.79 -36.96
N ALA A 370 0.22 -20.25 -35.72
CA ALA A 370 -0.74 -19.65 -34.79
C ALA A 370 -0.40 -18.18 -34.45
N ILE A 371 0.88 -17.87 -34.26
CA ILE A 371 1.34 -16.49 -34.02
C ILE A 371 1.09 -15.61 -35.26
N HIS A 372 1.34 -16.11 -36.47
CA HIS A 372 1.07 -15.38 -37.70
C HIS A 372 -0.42 -15.12 -37.92
N GLU A 373 -1.28 -16.07 -37.59
CA GLU A 373 -2.74 -15.90 -37.67
C GLU A 373 -3.23 -14.76 -36.77
N ILE A 374 -2.75 -14.70 -35.53
CA ILE A 374 -3.05 -13.61 -34.58
C ILE A 374 -2.50 -12.26 -35.08
N ARG A 375 -1.33 -12.26 -35.71
CA ARG A 375 -0.72 -11.05 -36.28
C ARG A 375 -1.49 -10.55 -37.52
N GLY A 376 -1.98 -11.47 -38.36
CA GLY A 376 -2.74 -11.19 -39.57
C GLY A 376 -4.17 -10.68 -39.30
N THR A 377 -4.83 -11.20 -38.26
CA THR A 377 -6.15 -10.70 -37.80
C THR A 377 -6.06 -9.28 -37.24
N LYS A 378 -4.97 -8.94 -36.53
CA LYS A 378 -4.73 -7.55 -36.07
C LYS A 378 -4.39 -6.57 -37.19
N ALA A 379 -3.79 -7.03 -38.30
CA ALA A 379 -3.50 -6.18 -39.47
C ALA A 379 -4.74 -5.90 -40.34
N THR A 380 -5.71 -6.81 -40.36
CA THR A 380 -6.96 -6.67 -41.14
C THR A 380 -8.06 -5.91 -40.40
N GLY A 381 -8.08 -5.94 -39.06
CA GLY A 381 -9.04 -5.20 -38.23
C GLY A 381 -8.97 -3.67 -38.29
N VAL A 382 -7.91 -3.09 -38.87
CA VAL A 382 -7.77 -1.63 -39.04
C VAL A 382 -8.37 -1.15 -40.37
N GLN A 383 -8.65 -2.04 -41.33
CA GLN A 383 -9.20 -1.66 -42.64
C GLN A 383 -10.68 -2.04 -42.83
N SER A 384 -11.21 -3.06 -42.14
CA SER A 384 -12.59 -3.53 -42.41
C SER A 384 -13.71 -2.69 -41.79
N GLU A 385 -13.45 -1.90 -40.74
CA GLU A 385 -14.48 -1.06 -40.11
C GLU A 385 -14.74 0.27 -40.82
N VAL A 386 -13.84 0.70 -41.72
CA VAL A 386 -13.98 1.98 -42.44
C VAL A 386 -14.68 1.81 -43.81
N GLU A 387 -14.65 0.63 -44.42
CA GLU A 387 -15.30 0.36 -45.71
C GLU A 387 -16.71 -0.23 -45.59
N SER A 388 -17.03 -0.97 -44.51
CA SER A 388 -18.38 -1.54 -44.29
C SER A 388 -19.44 -0.46 -44.00
N ALA A 389 -19.04 0.71 -43.48
CA ALA A 389 -19.94 1.83 -43.19
C ALA A 389 -20.28 2.72 -44.40
N ARG A 390 -19.67 2.49 -45.58
CA ARG A 390 -19.91 3.31 -46.79
C ARG A 390 -20.62 2.61 -47.94
N SER A 391 -20.95 1.33 -47.82
CA SER A 391 -21.68 0.60 -48.86
C SER A 391 -22.72 -0.34 -48.24
N SER A 392 -23.85 0.20 -47.78
CA SER A 392 -25.16 -0.50 -47.71
C SER A 392 -26.28 0.41 -47.18
N VAL A 393 -26.71 1.39 -47.98
CA VAL A 393 -28.12 1.84 -47.96
C VAL A 393 -28.81 1.22 -49.17
N ARG A 394 -29.50 0.10 -48.96
CA ARG A 394 -30.71 -0.23 -49.73
C ARG A 394 -31.46 -1.38 -49.07
N VAL A 395 -32.52 -1.05 -48.33
CA VAL A 395 -33.62 -1.99 -48.11
C VAL A 395 -34.89 -1.30 -48.59
N LYS A 396 -35.52 -1.91 -49.59
CA LYS A 396 -36.88 -1.63 -50.07
C LYS A 396 -37.86 -2.24 -49.08
N HIS A 397 -38.83 -1.47 -48.60
CA HIS A 397 -40.05 -2.02 -48.00
C HIS A 397 -41.26 -1.51 -48.77
N GLY A 398 -42.13 -2.45 -49.14
CA GLY A 398 -43.40 -2.20 -49.80
C GLY A 398 -44.49 -1.90 -48.78
N GLU A 399 -45.44 -1.06 -49.18
CA GLU A 399 -46.75 -0.88 -48.54
C GLU A 399 -47.66 -2.11 -48.80
N PRO A 400 -48.67 -2.33 -47.93
CA PRO A 400 -49.98 -1.75 -48.23
C PRO A 400 -50.73 -1.12 -47.03
N GLU A 401 -51.43 -0.03 -47.36
CA GLU A 401 -52.78 0.41 -46.95
C GLU A 401 -53.15 0.76 -45.48
N ARG A 402 -53.19 2.08 -45.24
CA ARG A 402 -54.40 2.93 -44.99
C ARG A 402 -55.32 2.61 -43.81
N ILE A 403 -55.29 3.45 -42.76
CA ILE A 403 -56.48 3.96 -42.06
C ILE A 403 -56.30 5.47 -41.77
N SER A 404 -57.34 6.24 -42.10
CA SER A 404 -57.55 7.68 -41.89
C SER A 404 -57.64 8.04 -40.39
N GLU A 405 -57.25 9.22 -39.94
CA GLU A 405 -58.15 10.39 -39.86
C GLU A 405 -57.40 11.71 -39.53
N LYS A 406 -58.15 12.80 -39.67
CA LYS A 406 -57.78 14.21 -39.92
C LYS A 406 -57.52 15.06 -38.64
N PRO A 407 -57.13 16.36 -38.80
CA PRO A 407 -56.27 17.10 -37.88
C PRO A 407 -57.01 18.13 -37.00
N VAL A 408 -56.33 18.69 -36.00
CA VAL A 408 -56.65 20.00 -35.40
C VAL A 408 -55.36 20.74 -35.04
N ALA A 409 -55.38 22.05 -35.27
CA ALA A 409 -54.26 22.98 -35.24
C ALA A 409 -54.22 23.88 -33.99
N THR A 410 -53.06 24.55 -33.82
CA THR A 410 -52.80 25.86 -33.14
C THR A 410 -52.94 25.88 -31.61
N TYR A 411 -52.08 26.55 -30.82
CA TYR A 411 -51.56 27.90 -30.96
C TYR A 411 -50.15 28.14 -30.35
N THR A 412 -49.52 29.15 -30.93
CA THR A 412 -48.35 29.98 -30.59
C THR A 412 -48.35 30.61 -29.19
N THR A 413 -47.14 30.92 -28.68
CA THR A 413 -46.72 32.30 -28.35
C THR A 413 -45.20 32.45 -28.38
N SER A 414 -44.73 33.46 -29.13
CA SER A 414 -43.46 34.19 -29.04
C SER A 414 -43.41 34.98 -27.70
N GLU A 415 -42.38 35.68 -27.21
CA GLU A 415 -41.26 36.49 -27.72
C GLU A 415 -40.53 37.03 -26.43
N VAL A 416 -39.25 37.41 -26.32
CA VAL A 416 -38.55 38.69 -26.65
C VAL A 416 -37.12 38.56 -26.05
N SER A 417 -36.02 38.57 -26.83
CA SER A 417 -35.04 39.66 -27.09
C SER A 417 -34.47 40.43 -25.88
N ASP A 418 -33.13 40.45 -25.73
CA ASP A 418 -32.37 41.67 -26.03
C ASP A 418 -30.84 41.48 -26.21
N ARG A 419 -30.39 42.12 -27.30
CA ARG A 419 -29.04 42.41 -27.85
C ARG A 419 -28.33 43.48 -26.98
N ALA A 420 -27.05 43.88 -27.09
CA ALA A 420 -25.82 43.67 -27.87
C ALA A 420 -24.70 44.37 -27.03
N ALA A 421 -23.38 44.43 -27.30
CA ALA A 421 -22.59 44.47 -28.53
C ALA A 421 -21.08 44.30 -28.17
N GLN A 422 -20.29 43.82 -29.14
CA GLN A 422 -18.81 43.96 -29.22
C GLN A 422 -18.45 45.33 -29.89
N PRO A 423 -17.18 45.78 -30.05
CA PRO A 423 -16.13 45.19 -30.95
C PRO A 423 -14.72 45.17 -30.28
N ALA A 424 -13.70 44.34 -30.60
CA ALA A 424 -13.01 43.91 -31.82
C ALA A 424 -11.82 44.80 -32.29
N ILE A 425 -10.69 44.12 -32.62
CA ILE A 425 -9.53 44.46 -33.50
C ILE A 425 -8.51 45.51 -32.94
N ALA A 426 -7.18 45.49 -33.12
CA ALA A 426 -6.25 44.85 -34.05
C ALA A 426 -4.77 44.88 -33.59
N THR A 427 -4.00 43.87 -34.03
CA THR A 427 -2.60 43.86 -34.55
C THR A 427 -1.61 44.99 -34.22
N GLU A 428 -0.35 44.64 -33.88
CA GLU A 428 0.80 44.72 -34.80
C GLU A 428 2.14 44.27 -34.18
N ASN A 429 2.99 43.71 -35.06
CA ASN A 429 4.37 43.28 -34.86
C ASN A 429 5.34 44.48 -34.93
N HIS A 430 6.52 44.38 -34.29
CA HIS A 430 7.84 44.73 -34.88
C HIS A 430 8.95 44.41 -33.85
N VAL A 431 9.82 43.44 -34.12
CA VAL A 431 11.14 43.47 -34.80
C VAL A 431 12.33 43.79 -33.88
N ASN A 432 13.27 42.86 -34.03
CA ASN A 432 14.57 42.56 -33.46
C ASN A 432 15.70 43.53 -33.88
N THR A 433 16.70 43.73 -33.01
CA THR A 433 18.15 43.93 -33.28
C THR A 433 18.84 43.85 -31.90
N GLY A 434 19.90 43.12 -31.60
CA GLY A 434 21.05 42.66 -32.38
C GLY A 434 22.30 42.99 -31.55
N ASP A 435 23.14 41.99 -31.26
CA ASP A 435 24.62 42.04 -31.13
C ASP A 435 25.20 41.12 -30.04
N THR A 436 25.88 40.07 -30.51
CA THR A 436 26.99 39.30 -29.89
C THR A 436 28.32 39.85 -30.50
N PRO A 437 29.57 39.38 -30.23
CA PRO A 437 30.02 38.13 -29.59
C PRO A 437 31.37 38.13 -28.80
N GLY A 438 31.71 36.95 -28.24
CA GLY A 438 33.09 36.45 -28.04
C GLY A 438 33.61 36.52 -26.59
N ASP A 439 34.33 35.56 -26.03
CA ASP A 439 34.92 34.34 -26.57
C ASP A 439 35.45 33.48 -25.38
N ARG A 440 35.35 32.15 -25.51
CA ARG A 440 36.35 31.13 -25.10
C ARG A 440 36.71 30.79 -23.63
N LYS A 441 36.42 29.51 -23.30
CA LYS A 441 37.32 28.42 -22.78
C LYS A 441 36.93 27.78 -21.42
N ASN A 442 36.44 26.54 -21.53
CA ASN A 442 36.56 25.43 -20.54
C ASN A 442 38.03 24.91 -20.48
N PRO A 443 38.47 23.96 -19.61
CA PRO A 443 37.73 23.03 -18.71
C PRO A 443 38.34 22.73 -17.30
N MET A 444 37.64 21.87 -16.53
CA MET A 444 38.13 20.83 -15.57
C MET A 444 38.81 21.23 -14.23
N GLU A 445 38.22 20.85 -13.08
CA GLU A 445 38.68 19.72 -12.22
C GLU A 445 37.89 19.60 -10.90
N LEU A 446 37.91 18.38 -10.36
CA LEU A 446 37.23 17.86 -9.16
C LEU A 446 37.90 18.33 -7.86
N THR A 447 37.14 18.53 -6.77
CA THR A 447 37.37 17.94 -5.43
C THR A 447 36.28 18.36 -4.41
N PRO A 448 36.07 17.58 -3.32
CA PRO A 448 34.95 17.73 -2.39
C PRO A 448 35.33 18.45 -1.08
N GLY A 449 34.40 19.24 -0.54
CA GLY A 449 34.42 19.80 0.83
C GLY A 449 33.09 20.52 1.07
N SER A 450 32.53 20.64 2.25
CA SER A 450 32.91 20.33 3.62
C SER A 450 31.65 20.63 4.45
N SER A 451 31.39 19.86 5.52
CA SER A 451 30.35 20.15 6.51
C SER A 451 30.37 21.62 6.93
N GLN A 452 29.22 22.29 6.88
CA GLN A 452 29.03 23.58 7.52
C GLN A 452 28.32 23.38 8.86
N ASP A 453 29.08 23.65 9.91
CA ASP A 453 28.68 23.78 11.30
C ASP A 453 27.61 24.86 11.48
N TRP A 454 26.54 24.53 12.19
CA TRP A 454 25.61 25.52 12.76
C TRP A 454 26.14 25.93 14.14
N GLN A 455 26.76 27.11 14.22
CA GLN A 455 27.05 27.76 15.50
C GLN A 455 25.81 28.48 16.01
N GLU A 456 25.40 28.14 17.23
CA GLU A 456 24.39 28.82 18.03
C GLU A 456 24.90 30.20 18.47
N ASP A 457 24.08 31.24 18.26
CA ASP A 457 24.27 32.54 18.88
C ASP A 457 23.22 32.72 19.98
N LEU A 458 23.67 32.63 21.24
CA LEU A 458 22.89 32.84 22.46
C LEU A 458 23.11 34.27 22.93
N SER A 459 22.18 35.18 22.63
CA SER A 459 22.09 36.46 23.31
C SER A 459 20.85 36.52 24.21
N SER A 460 21.13 36.64 25.50
CA SER A 460 20.23 36.87 26.62
C SER A 460 19.43 38.16 26.50
N GLU A 461 18.11 38.08 26.67
CA GLU A 461 17.29 39.19 27.15
C GLU A 461 16.39 38.68 28.28
N ASP A 462 16.70 39.12 29.50
CA ASP A 462 15.89 38.97 30.70
C ASP A 462 14.74 39.99 30.63
N GLU A 463 13.49 39.53 30.55
CA GLU A 463 12.34 40.36 30.89
C GLU A 463 11.51 39.68 32.00
N GLU A 464 11.60 40.26 33.21
CA GLU A 464 10.64 40.04 34.30
C GLU A 464 9.27 40.61 33.90
N PHE A 465 8.27 39.75 33.74
CA PHE A 465 6.86 40.18 33.62
C PHE A 465 6.05 39.85 34.88
N VAL A 466 5.66 40.91 35.57
CA VAL A 466 4.67 40.91 36.64
C VAL A 466 3.27 40.63 36.06
N VAL A 467 2.61 39.60 36.55
CA VAL A 467 1.25 39.21 36.15
C VAL A 467 0.22 40.11 36.84
N VAL A 468 -0.53 40.90 36.05
CA VAL A 468 -1.77 41.56 36.50
C VAL A 468 -2.95 40.86 35.82
N PRO A 469 -3.95 40.33 36.56
CA PRO A 469 -5.08 39.65 35.95
C PRO A 469 -6.05 40.66 35.31
N ARG A 470 -6.39 40.46 34.02
CA ARG A 470 -7.52 41.15 33.36
C ARG A 470 -8.81 40.32 33.45
N PRO A 471 -9.99 40.98 33.50
CA PRO A 471 -11.26 40.31 33.73
C PRO A 471 -11.77 39.55 32.50
N LEU A 472 -12.43 38.43 32.78
CA LEU A 472 -13.05 37.50 31.81
C LEU A 472 -14.12 38.18 30.96
N SER A 473 -14.01 38.05 29.63
CA SER A 473 -15.13 38.32 28.71
C SER A 473 -15.97 37.05 28.50
N PRO A 474 -17.30 37.15 28.29
CA PRO A 474 -18.21 36.01 28.33
C PRO A 474 -18.08 35.12 27.10
N ARG A 475 -18.13 33.79 27.34
CA ARG A 475 -18.08 32.71 26.35
C ARG A 475 -19.29 32.77 25.41
N THR A 476 -19.04 32.75 24.10
CA THR A 476 -19.99 32.24 23.11
C THR A 476 -19.86 30.71 23.03
N GLU A 477 -20.93 29.98 23.32
CA GLU A 477 -20.98 28.52 23.16
C GLU A 477 -20.93 28.13 21.68
N PRO A 478 -20.19 27.07 21.30
CA PRO A 478 -20.25 26.51 19.97
C PRO A 478 -21.52 25.66 19.80
N VAL A 479 -22.24 25.92 18.72
CA VAL A 479 -23.45 25.19 18.31
C VAL A 479 -23.12 23.71 18.07
N ARG A 480 -23.65 22.80 18.91
CA ARG A 480 -23.57 21.35 18.70
C ARG A 480 -24.57 20.91 17.62
N ARG A 481 -24.10 20.19 16.61
CA ARG A 481 -24.99 19.44 15.69
C ARG A 481 -25.52 18.18 16.40
N PRO A 482 -26.74 17.71 16.12
CA PRO A 482 -27.28 16.52 16.78
C PRO A 482 -26.60 15.25 16.24
N ARG A 483 -26.11 14.39 17.14
CA ARG A 483 -25.64 13.04 16.79
C ARG A 483 -26.84 12.12 16.52
N THR A 484 -26.76 11.28 15.48
CA THR A 484 -27.82 10.32 15.12
C THR A 484 -27.85 9.13 16.09
N ARG A 485 -29.02 8.53 16.29
CA ARG A 485 -29.25 7.48 17.29
C ARG A 485 -28.32 6.26 17.12
N SER A 486 -28.04 5.85 15.88
CA SER A 486 -27.12 4.75 15.56
C SER A 486 -25.68 4.97 16.04
N SER A 487 -25.18 6.22 16.04
CA SER A 487 -23.80 6.50 16.46
C SER A 487 -23.64 6.41 17.99
N VAL A 488 -24.73 6.59 18.74
CA VAL A 488 -24.73 6.51 20.21
C VAL A 488 -24.71 5.06 20.68
N ASP A 489 -25.33 4.14 19.94
CA ASP A 489 -25.36 2.72 20.30
C ASP A 489 -24.08 1.99 19.86
N GLU A 490 -23.47 2.39 18.74
CA GLU A 490 -22.13 1.91 18.36
C GLU A 490 -21.04 2.34 19.38
N GLU A 491 -21.10 3.56 19.92
CA GLU A 491 -20.17 4.00 20.99
C GLU A 491 -20.33 3.17 22.28
N LYS A 492 -21.56 2.74 22.62
CA LYS A 492 -21.80 1.86 23.79
C LYS A 492 -21.29 0.45 23.56
N ILE A 493 -21.54 -0.13 22.37
CA ILE A 493 -21.07 -1.49 22.02
C ILE A 493 -19.55 -1.51 21.96
N ARG A 494 -18.92 -0.45 21.46
CA ARG A 494 -17.45 -0.33 21.45
C ARG A 494 -16.84 -0.37 22.86
N ALA A 495 -17.59 0.04 23.89
CA ALA A 495 -17.18 0.00 25.29
C ALA A 495 -17.54 -1.31 26.02
N TRP A 496 -18.11 -2.31 25.34
CA TRP A 496 -18.47 -3.58 25.96
C TRP A 496 -17.25 -4.31 26.52
N SER A 497 -17.37 -4.70 27.78
CA SER A 497 -16.43 -5.60 28.43
C SER A 497 -16.68 -7.05 28.00
N ARG A 498 -15.75 -7.93 28.32
CA ARG A 498 -15.89 -9.37 28.05
C ARG A 498 -17.13 -9.99 28.71
N ALA A 499 -17.55 -9.45 29.86
CA ALA A 499 -18.78 -9.86 30.52
C ALA A 499 -20.03 -9.46 29.72
N ASP A 500 -20.04 -8.26 29.14
CA ASP A 500 -21.15 -7.76 28.31
C ASP A 500 -21.27 -8.54 27.00
N VAL A 501 -20.14 -8.92 26.39
CA VAL A 501 -20.12 -9.80 25.22
C VAL A 501 -20.66 -11.19 25.54
N MET A 502 -20.30 -11.75 26.70
CA MET A 502 -20.87 -13.03 27.14
C MET A 502 -22.37 -12.92 27.41
N ASP A 503 -22.83 -11.83 28.03
CA ASP A 503 -24.26 -11.60 28.27
C ASP A 503 -25.05 -11.46 26.94
N TRP A 504 -24.45 -10.83 25.93
CA TRP A 504 -25.01 -10.75 24.57
C TRP A 504 -25.04 -12.10 23.84
N LEU A 505 -23.98 -12.90 23.94
CA LEU A 505 -23.93 -14.26 23.38
C LEU A 505 -24.96 -15.20 24.04
N ASP A 506 -25.21 -14.99 25.34
CA ASP A 506 -26.23 -15.73 26.09
C ASP A 506 -27.65 -15.37 25.63
N ARG A 507 -27.93 -14.08 25.40
CA ARG A 507 -29.23 -13.60 24.90
C ARG A 507 -29.51 -14.09 23.47
N THR A 508 -28.49 -14.11 22.63
CA THR A 508 -28.56 -14.55 21.22
C THR A 508 -28.46 -16.08 21.05
N ARG A 509 -28.21 -16.82 22.15
CA ARG A 509 -28.05 -18.28 22.21
C ARG A 509 -26.90 -18.81 21.34
N LEU A 510 -25.80 -18.05 21.26
CA LEU A 510 -24.59 -18.34 20.48
C LEU A 510 -23.40 -18.69 21.39
N LYS A 511 -23.58 -19.65 22.31
CA LYS A 511 -22.50 -20.11 23.22
C LYS A 511 -21.45 -20.94 22.48
N GLU A 512 -20.37 -20.30 22.07
CA GLU A 512 -19.15 -20.97 21.58
C GLU A 512 -17.90 -20.38 22.22
N ARG A 513 -16.97 -21.26 22.66
CA ARG A 513 -15.74 -20.88 23.37
C ARG A 513 -14.87 -19.85 22.64
N LYS A 514 -14.92 -19.82 21.31
CA LYS A 514 -14.16 -18.87 20.48
C LYS A 514 -14.88 -17.54 20.24
N LEU A 515 -16.19 -17.49 20.45
CA LEU A 515 -16.94 -16.24 20.43
C LEU A 515 -16.81 -15.49 21.78
N GLU A 516 -16.59 -16.22 22.88
CA GLU A 516 -16.34 -15.65 24.22
C GLU A 516 -15.01 -14.86 24.34
N SER A 517 -14.13 -14.93 23.33
CA SER A 517 -12.92 -14.11 23.24
C SER A 517 -13.10 -12.80 22.51
N LEU A 518 -14.25 -12.58 21.85
CA LEU A 518 -14.49 -11.35 21.11
C LEU A 518 -14.74 -10.16 22.04
N THR A 519 -14.31 -9.00 21.58
CA THR A 519 -14.55 -7.69 22.17
C THR A 519 -15.64 -6.95 21.42
N GLY A 520 -16.27 -5.94 22.06
CA GLY A 520 -17.29 -5.12 21.41
C GLY A 520 -16.80 -4.44 20.12
N LEU A 521 -15.51 -4.10 20.05
CA LEU A 521 -14.89 -3.53 18.84
C LEU A 521 -14.80 -4.55 17.71
N GLU A 522 -14.43 -5.79 18.00
CA GLU A 522 -14.37 -6.87 17.00
C GLU A 522 -15.77 -7.25 16.49
N ILE A 523 -16.78 -7.18 17.34
CA ILE A 523 -18.19 -7.41 16.95
C ILE A 523 -18.66 -6.32 15.97
N LEU A 524 -18.36 -5.05 16.26
CA LEU A 524 -18.65 -3.94 15.34
C LEU A 524 -17.86 -4.03 14.04
N TYR A 525 -16.60 -4.48 14.11
CA TYR A 525 -15.78 -4.75 12.94
C TYR A 525 -16.38 -5.84 12.07
N LEU A 526 -16.81 -6.98 12.64
CA LEU A 526 -17.46 -8.06 11.91
C LEU A 526 -18.76 -7.59 11.23
N ARG A 527 -19.54 -6.73 11.90
CA ARG A 527 -20.74 -6.11 11.32
C ARG A 527 -20.40 -5.23 10.11
N ARG A 528 -19.40 -4.36 10.22
CA ARG A 528 -18.96 -3.50 9.11
C ARG A 528 -18.38 -4.31 7.96
N LEU A 529 -17.52 -5.28 8.28
CA LEU A 529 -16.88 -6.18 7.33
C LEU A 529 -17.90 -6.96 6.51
N ARG A 530 -19.03 -7.37 7.11
CA ARG A 530 -20.13 -8.01 6.38
C ARG A 530 -20.68 -7.15 5.25
N SER A 531 -20.77 -5.83 5.44
CA SER A 531 -21.29 -4.91 4.42
C SER A 531 -20.25 -4.53 3.36
N GLU A 532 -18.98 -4.45 3.75
CA GLU A 532 -17.88 -4.01 2.87
C GLU A 532 -17.23 -5.16 2.10
N ASN A 533 -17.16 -6.36 2.71
CA ASN A 533 -16.58 -7.57 2.13
C ASN A 533 -17.22 -8.86 2.70
N PRO A 534 -18.35 -9.31 2.13
CA PRO A 534 -19.08 -10.49 2.59
C PRO A 534 -18.26 -11.79 2.57
N ASP A 535 -17.39 -11.95 1.57
CA ASP A 535 -16.57 -13.17 1.42
C ASP A 535 -15.58 -13.29 2.59
N MET A 536 -14.90 -12.21 2.93
CA MET A 536 -13.96 -12.17 4.07
C MET A 536 -14.69 -12.36 5.41
N TYR A 537 -15.88 -11.79 5.56
CA TYR A 537 -16.73 -12.01 6.73
C TYR A 537 -17.04 -13.51 6.94
N HIS A 538 -17.41 -14.22 5.87
CA HIS A 538 -17.68 -15.66 5.94
C HIS A 538 -16.41 -16.49 6.18
N THR A 539 -15.27 -16.10 5.60
CA THR A 539 -13.97 -16.74 5.87
C THR A 539 -13.55 -16.60 7.32
N ILE A 540 -13.62 -15.40 7.91
CA ILE A 540 -13.25 -15.18 9.33
C ILE A 540 -14.18 -15.96 10.27
N LEU A 541 -15.47 -15.99 9.97
CA LEU A 541 -16.42 -16.77 10.76
C LEU A 541 -16.13 -18.28 10.70
N ALA A 542 -15.81 -18.82 9.52
CA ALA A 542 -15.59 -20.26 9.34
C ALA A 542 -14.20 -20.74 9.81
N GLU A 543 -13.16 -19.93 9.58
CA GLU A 543 -11.76 -20.29 9.82
C GLU A 543 -11.24 -19.82 11.18
N SER A 544 -11.50 -18.57 11.55
CA SER A 544 -10.97 -17.97 12.79
C SER A 544 -11.89 -18.23 13.99
N LEU A 545 -13.20 -18.05 13.79
CA LEU A 545 -14.21 -18.23 14.85
C LEU A 545 -14.84 -19.64 14.86
N GLU A 546 -14.51 -20.47 13.87
CA GLU A 546 -14.98 -21.86 13.72
C GLU A 546 -16.51 -22.05 13.67
N VAL A 547 -17.25 -20.99 13.34
CA VAL A 547 -18.69 -21.02 13.12
C VAL A 547 -18.96 -21.62 11.74
N ARG A 548 -18.87 -22.94 11.62
CA ARG A 548 -18.97 -23.67 10.34
C ARG A 548 -20.38 -24.15 9.99
N SER A 549 -21.33 -23.95 10.89
CA SER A 549 -22.71 -24.41 10.73
C SER A 549 -23.57 -23.31 10.10
N LEU A 550 -24.19 -23.59 8.95
CA LEU A 550 -25.02 -22.63 8.22
C LEU A 550 -26.17 -22.02 9.07
N PRO A 551 -26.92 -22.79 9.88
CA PRO A 551 -27.89 -22.22 10.83
C PRO A 551 -27.28 -21.29 11.88
N ARG A 552 -26.00 -21.47 12.24
CA ARG A 552 -25.31 -20.60 13.21
C ARG A 552 -24.76 -19.34 12.55
N LEU A 553 -24.24 -19.45 11.33
CA LEU A 553 -23.82 -18.30 10.52
C LEU A 553 -24.98 -17.33 10.30
N VAL A 554 -26.18 -17.86 9.99
CA VAL A 554 -27.39 -17.06 9.82
C VAL A 554 -27.76 -16.37 11.14
N LYS A 555 -27.83 -17.11 12.25
CA LYS A 555 -28.14 -16.54 13.57
C LYS A 555 -27.14 -15.51 14.06
N PHE A 556 -25.85 -15.73 13.82
CA PHE A 556 -24.81 -14.77 14.18
C PHE A 556 -24.94 -13.50 13.33
N SER A 557 -25.27 -13.65 12.05
CA SER A 557 -25.51 -12.51 11.16
C SER A 557 -26.74 -11.70 11.57
N GLU A 558 -27.85 -12.37 11.94
CA GLU A 558 -29.05 -11.71 12.47
C GLU A 558 -28.77 -11.01 13.81
N ALA A 559 -28.05 -11.67 14.71
CA ALA A 559 -27.66 -11.09 15.99
C ALA A 559 -26.79 -9.83 15.84
N LEU A 560 -25.95 -9.76 14.80
CA LEU A 560 -25.17 -8.57 14.47
C LEU A 560 -26.04 -7.41 13.96
N ASP A 561 -27.18 -7.70 13.33
CA ASP A 561 -28.12 -6.67 12.87
C ASP A 561 -28.94 -6.11 14.01
N ASP A 562 -29.34 -6.97 14.94
CA ASP A 562 -30.14 -6.61 16.12
C ASP A 562 -29.38 -5.70 17.09
N LEU A 563 -28.05 -5.62 17.01
CA LEU A 563 -27.20 -4.76 17.85
C LEU A 563 -27.55 -3.26 17.80
N VAL A 564 -28.22 -2.77 16.76
CA VAL A 564 -28.59 -1.34 16.61
C VAL A 564 -30.12 -1.19 16.43
N SER A 565 -30.87 -2.27 16.65
CA SER A 565 -32.32 -2.34 16.36
C SER A 565 -33.21 -2.22 17.61
N GLU A 566 -32.66 -1.92 18.80
CA GLU A 566 -33.42 -1.66 20.05
C GLU A 566 -33.33 -0.20 20.53
#